data_AF-A0A416ZK63-F1
#
_entry.id   AF-A0A416ZK63-F1
#
_cell.length_a   1.000
_cell.length_b   1.000
_cell.length_c   1.000
_cell.angle_alpha   90.00
_cell.angle_beta   90.00
_cell.angle_gamma   90.00
#
_symmetry.space_group_name_H-M   'P 1'
#
loop_
_entity.id
_entity.type
_entity.pdbx_description
1 polymer ?
#
loop_
_entity_poly.entity_id
_entity_poly.type
_entity_poly.pdbx_seq_one_letter_code
_entity_poly.pdbx_strand_id
1 'polypeptide(L)' 'MEAKEFGRFIAGMRKEKKMTQAELAEKIHVTDKAVSRWERGVSLR' A
#
# COMPACT_ATOMS: atom_id res chain seq x y z
N MET A 1 11.36 8.16 -8.23
CA MET A 1 10.91 7.03 -7.40
C MET A 1 9.83 6.32 -8.19
N GLU A 2 10.12 5.14 -8.73
CA GLU A 2 9.16 4.42 -9.56
C GLU A 2 8.00 3.90 -8.70
N ALA A 3 6.78 3.82 -9.27
CA ALA A 3 5.60 3.33 -8.55
C ALA A 3 5.81 1.94 -7.90
N LYS A 4 6.70 1.12 -8.48
CA LYS A 4 7.12 -0.18 -7.93
C LYS A 4 7.98 -0.06 -6.66
N GLU A 5 8.84 0.95 -6.56
CA GLU A 5 9.66 1.21 -5.37
C GLU A 5 8.77 1.66 -4.20
N PHE A 6 7.85 2.59 -4.48
CA PHE A 6 6.85 3.02 -3.50
C PHE A 6 5.98 1.85 -3.02
N GLY A 7 5.50 1.02 -3.94
CA GLY A 7 4.72 -0.17 -3.60
C GLY A 7 5.44 -1.15 -2.68
N ARG A 8 6.72 -1.41 -2.95
CA ARG A 8 7.56 -2.25 -2.08
C ARG A 8 7.77 -1.62 -0.70
N PHE A 9 8.00 -0.32 -0.65
CA PHE A 9 8.17 0.40 0.62
C PHE A 9 6.92 0.31 1.49
N ILE A 10 5.74 0.61 0.94
CA ILE A 10 4.47 0.52 1.66
C ILE A 10 4.21 -0.92 2.15
N ALA A 11 4.41 -1.92 1.28
CA ALA A 11 4.22 -3.31 1.65
C ALA A 11 5.18 -3.77 2.77
N GLY A 12 6.44 -3.29 2.74
CA GLY A 12 7.44 -3.57 3.78
C GLY A 12 7.01 -3.01 5.14
N MET A 13 6.71 -1.72 5.19
CA MET A 13 6.25 -1.03 6.41
C MET A 13 4.99 -1.66 7.00
N ARG A 14 4.02 -2.03 6.15
CA ARG A 14 2.79 -2.69 6.57
C ARG A 14 3.06 -4.05 7.23
N LYS A 15 3.90 -4.87 6.59
CA LYS A 15 4.27 -6.21 7.08
C LYS A 15 5.08 -6.15 8.37
N GLU A 16 6.00 -5.20 8.49
CA GLU A 16 6.77 -4.96 9.72
C GLU A 16 5.85 -4.65 10.91
N LYS A 17 4.81 -3.86 10.66
CA LYS A 17 3.78 -3.52 11.65
C LYS A 17 2.69 -4.59 11.81
N LYS A 18 2.82 -5.75 11.16
CA LYS A 18 1.86 -6.87 11.15
C LYS A 18 0.42 -6.45 10.79
N MET A 19 0.28 -5.49 9.86
CA MET A 19 -1.01 -4.99 9.41
C MET A 19 -1.47 -5.67 8.13
N THR A 20 -2.79 -5.80 7.96
CA THR A 20 -3.46 -6.08 6.69
C THR A 20 -3.57 -4.81 5.84
N GLN A 21 -3.90 -4.96 4.54
CA GLN A 21 -4.11 -3.80 3.68
C GLN A 21 -5.30 -2.93 4.15
N ALA A 22 -6.34 -3.55 4.72
CA ALA A 22 -7.50 -2.86 5.28
C ALA A 22 -7.14 -2.03 6.53
N GLU A 23 -6.37 -2.59 7.46
CA GLU A 23 -5.93 -1.87 8.67
C GLU A 23 -5.02 -0.67 8.33
N LEU A 24 -4.14 -0.83 7.32
CA LEU A 24 -3.35 0.30 6.83
C LEU A 24 -4.25 1.37 6.18
N ALA A 25 -5.20 0.94 5.35
CA ALA A 25 -6.10 1.82 4.63
C ALA A 25 -6.97 2.66 5.57
N GLU A 26 -7.49 2.04 6.64
CA GLU A 26 -8.25 2.72 7.69
C GLU A 26 -7.43 3.82 8.36
N LYS A 27 -6.16 3.54 8.69
CA LYS A 27 -5.26 4.49 9.37
C LYS A 27 -4.91 5.72 8.55
N ILE A 28 -4.88 5.59 7.22
CA ILE A 28 -4.49 6.69 6.31
C ILE A 28 -5.67 7.20 5.48
N HIS A 29 -6.90 6.82 5.85
CA HIS A 29 -8.15 7.25 5.23
C HIS A 29 -8.23 7.04 3.71
N VAL A 30 -7.79 5.86 3.25
CA VAL A 30 -7.95 5.40 1.87
C VAL A 30 -8.68 4.08 1.81
N THR A 31 -8.93 3.56 0.61
CA THR A 31 -9.48 2.21 0.45
C THR A 31 -8.36 1.17 0.48
N ASP A 32 -8.67 -0.03 0.98
CA ASP A 32 -7.83 -1.23 0.87
C ASP A 32 -7.42 -1.50 -0.60
N LYS A 33 -8.33 -1.22 -1.56
CA LYS A 33 -8.06 -1.28 -3.00
C LYS A 33 -6.99 -0.30 -3.46
N ALA A 34 -6.93 0.91 -2.87
CA ALA A 34 -5.87 1.89 -3.15
C ALA A 34 -4.51 1.37 -2.65
N VAL A 35 -4.46 0.85 -1.43
CA VAL A 35 -3.25 0.22 -0.87
C VAL A 35 -2.79 -0.94 -1.76
N SER A 36 -3.71 -1.81 -2.18
CA SER A 36 -3.42 -2.92 -3.09
C SER A 36 -2.84 -2.47 -4.44
N ARG A 37 -3.31 -1.34 -4.99
CA ARG A 37 -2.79 -0.77 -6.25
C ARG A 37 -1.40 -0.19 -6.07
N TRP A 38 -1.17 0.52 -4.97
CA TRP A 38 0.16 1.04 -4.62
C TRP A 38 1.16 -0.10 -4.45
N GLU A 39 0.84 -1.13 -3.66
CA GLU A 39 1.72 -2.28 -3.43
C GLU A 39 2.08 -3.03 -4.72
N ARG A 40 1.17 -3.06 -5.71
CA ARG A 40 1.41 -3.67 -7.02
C ARG A 40 2.07 -2.74 -8.04
N GLY A 41 2.24 -1.45 -7.72
CA GLY A 41 2.76 -0.45 -8.64
C GLY A 41 1.84 -0.17 -9.83
N VAL A 42 0.53 -0.41 -9.69
CA VAL A 42 -0.47 -0.12 -10.72
C VAL A 42 -1.04 1.27 -10.43
N SER A 43 -0.56 2.30 -11.13
CA SER A 43 -1.22 3.60 -11.10
C SER A 43 -2.61 3.49 -11.73
N LEU A 44 -3.59 4.18 -11.14
CA LEU A 44 -4.86 4.47 -11.81
C LEU A 44 -4.51 5.13 -13.15
N ARG A 45 -4.73 4.41 -14.25
CA ARG A 45 -4.81 5.04 -15.57
C ARG A 45 -6.09 5.83 -15.67
#